data_AF-A0A5K0XJG5-F1
#
_entry.id   AF-A0A5K0XJG5-F1
#
_cell.length_a   1.000
_cell.length_b   1.000
_cell.length_c   1.000
_cell.angle_alpha   90.00
_cell.angle_beta   90.00
_cell.angle_gamma   90.00
#
_symmetry.space_group_name_H-M   'P 1'
#
loop_
_entity.id
_entity.type
_entity.pdbx_description
1 polymer ?
#
loop_
_entity_poly.entity_id
_entity_poly.type
_entity_poly.pdbx_seq_one_letter_code
_entity_poly.pdbx_strand_id
1 'polypeptide(L)'
;MPRRVTLVLDMANSNNLLVMRLIIILVALVHSLSAKTLNVVSDYGAKADGVSDNSAAFLKAWKDACSTAGETTIYVPSGQYLVHPTLFSGPCVSTKITVQVDGKLIPRTDSEGYGSSRYWLQFEKVKGMTFNGGNLDGKGSALWSCKAGKGKCPDGTR
;
A
#
# COMPACT_ATOMS: atom_id res chain seq x y z
N MET A 1 -26.82 -22.20 -26.73
CA MET A 1 -28.07 -21.43 -26.53
C MET A 1 -28.18 -21.04 -25.06
N PRO A 2 -27.91 -19.78 -24.65
CA PRO A 2 -28.16 -19.35 -23.28
C PRO A 2 -29.58 -18.79 -23.15
N ARG A 3 -30.36 -19.29 -22.19
CA ARG A 3 -31.66 -18.71 -21.84
C ARG A 3 -31.43 -17.35 -21.18
N ARG A 4 -31.87 -16.27 -21.84
CA ARG A 4 -32.04 -14.96 -21.21
C ARG A 4 -33.15 -15.07 -20.17
N VAL A 5 -32.81 -14.88 -18.90
CA VAL A 5 -33.79 -14.61 -17.85
C VAL A 5 -34.05 -13.10 -17.86
N THR A 6 -35.19 -12.70 -18.41
CA THR A 6 -35.65 -11.31 -18.36
C THR A 6 -36.37 -11.10 -17.03
N LEU A 7 -35.76 -10.35 -16.10
CA LEU A 7 -36.45 -9.87 -14.91
C LEU A 7 -37.43 -8.77 -15.33
N VAL A 8 -38.72 -9.11 -15.40
CA VAL A 8 -39.80 -8.14 -15.58
C VAL A 8 -40.12 -7.59 -14.19
N LEU A 9 -39.63 -6.40 -13.88
CA LEU A 9 -40.00 -5.69 -12.65
C LEU A 9 -41.25 -4.86 -12.95
N ASP A 10 -42.38 -5.27 -12.39
CA ASP A 10 -43.65 -4.56 -12.51
C ASP A 10 -43.58 -3.25 -11.70
N MET A 11 -43.65 -2.10 -12.38
CA MET A 11 -43.29 -0.78 -11.81
C MET A 11 -44.44 -0.08 -11.05
N ALA A 12 -45.58 -0.75 -10.84
CA ALA A 12 -46.82 -0.09 -10.38
C ALA A 12 -47.19 -0.30 -8.90
N ASN A 13 -46.37 -0.95 -8.07
CA ASN A 13 -46.72 -1.25 -6.68
C ASN A 13 -45.99 -0.36 -5.66
N SER A 14 -46.72 0.25 -4.72
CA SER A 14 -46.15 1.06 -3.62
C SER A 14 -45.16 0.28 -2.75
N ASN A 15 -45.37 -1.04 -2.61
CA ASN A 15 -44.43 -1.94 -1.94
C ASN A 15 -43.07 -1.99 -2.66
N ASN A 16 -43.03 -1.83 -3.99
CA ASN A 16 -41.78 -1.83 -4.76
C ASN A 16 -40.95 -0.57 -4.51
N LEU A 17 -41.60 0.57 -4.19
CA LEU A 17 -40.91 1.80 -3.82
C LEU A 17 -40.26 1.70 -2.43
N LEU A 18 -40.93 1.06 -1.47
CA LEU A 18 -40.37 0.78 -0.15
C LEU A 18 -39.20 -0.21 -0.24
N VAL A 19 -39.33 -1.26 -1.06
CA VAL A 19 -38.26 -2.22 -1.33
C VAL A 19 -37.06 -1.54 -2.01
N MET A 20 -37.29 -0.66 -2.99
CA MET A 20 -36.22 0.12 -3.63
C MET A 20 -35.48 1.02 -2.62
N ARG A 21 -36.19 1.69 -1.70
CA ARG A 21 -35.55 2.51 -0.66
C ARG A 21 -34.70 1.69 0.30
N LEU A 22 -35.21 0.53 0.73
CA LEU A 22 -34.46 -0.40 1.57
C LEU A 22 -33.19 -0.91 0.85
N ILE A 23 -33.30 -1.24 -0.44
CA ILE A 23 -32.15 -1.65 -1.25
C ILE A 23 -31.13 -0.50 -1.36
N ILE A 24 -31.56 0.75 -1.63
CA ILE A 24 -30.65 1.90 -1.73
C ILE A 24 -29.94 2.18 -0.41
N ILE A 25 -30.65 2.12 0.73
CA ILE A 25 -30.06 2.29 2.06
C ILE A 25 -29.04 1.18 2.35
N LEU A 26 -29.41 -0.07 2.05
CA LEU A 26 -28.54 -1.23 2.27
C LEU A 26 -27.28 -1.14 1.38
N VAL A 27 -27.44 -0.70 0.13
CA VAL A 27 -26.35 -0.40 -0.80
C VAL A 27 -25.46 0.74 -0.29
N ALA A 28 -26.02 1.84 0.23
CA ALA A 28 -25.24 2.94 0.80
C ALA A 28 -24.43 2.54 2.05
N LEU A 29 -24.99 1.66 2.89
CA LEU A 29 -24.28 1.10 4.04
C LEU A 29 -23.09 0.22 3.62
N VAL A 30 -23.24 -0.65 2.62
CA VAL A 30 -22.13 -1.49 2.15
C VAL A 30 -21.01 -0.70 1.46
N HIS A 31 -21.33 0.41 0.79
CA HIS A 31 -20.29 1.29 0.22
C HIS A 31 -19.41 1.93 1.31
N SER A 32 -19.97 2.21 2.49
CA SER A 32 -19.22 2.81 3.61
C SER A 32 -18.23 1.84 4.27
N LEU A 33 -18.29 0.54 3.95
CA LEU A 33 -17.45 -0.52 4.53
C LEU A 33 -16.31 -0.97 3.59
N SER A 34 -16.24 -0.44 2.36
CA SER A 34 -15.22 -0.86 1.40
C SER A 34 -13.89 -0.15 1.68
N ALA A 35 -12.83 -0.92 1.91
CA ALA A 35 -11.48 -0.37 2.06
C ALA A 35 -10.99 0.21 0.73
N LYS A 36 -10.52 1.46 0.72
CA LYS A 36 -9.98 2.09 -0.48
C LYS A 36 -8.62 1.49 -0.82
N THR A 37 -8.49 0.90 -2.01
CA THR A 37 -7.22 0.35 -2.49
C THR A 37 -6.50 1.37 -3.38
N LEU A 38 -5.21 1.57 -3.12
CA LEU A 38 -4.31 2.53 -3.76
C LEU A 38 -3.13 1.75 -4.34
N ASN A 39 -3.14 1.52 -5.65
CA ASN A 39 -2.13 0.72 -6.33
C ASN A 39 -0.95 1.61 -6.77
N VAL A 40 0.24 1.33 -6.24
CA VAL A 40 1.43 2.16 -6.49
C VAL A 40 1.81 2.24 -7.97
N VAL A 41 1.45 1.24 -8.78
CA VAL A 41 1.74 1.21 -10.23
C VAL A 41 0.67 1.97 -11.01
N SER A 42 -0.59 1.52 -10.97
CA SER A 42 -1.65 2.08 -11.81
C SER A 42 -2.02 3.50 -11.42
N ASP A 43 -1.97 3.84 -10.13
CA ASP A 43 -2.50 5.09 -9.61
C ASP A 43 -1.38 6.13 -9.40
N TYR A 44 -0.14 5.67 -9.17
CA TYR A 44 0.99 6.52 -8.79
C TYR A 44 2.23 6.38 -9.67
N GLY A 45 2.22 5.48 -10.65
CA GLY A 45 3.25 5.38 -11.68
C GLY A 45 4.55 4.70 -11.24
N ALA A 46 4.53 3.89 -10.19
CA ALA A 46 5.67 3.04 -9.84
C ALA A 46 6.01 2.08 -11.00
N LYS A 47 7.30 1.81 -11.18
CA LYS A 47 7.85 0.92 -12.20
C LYS A 47 8.49 -0.29 -11.54
N ALA A 48 8.05 -1.46 -11.95
CA ALA A 48 8.46 -2.75 -11.40
C ALA A 48 9.74 -3.31 -12.08
N ASP A 49 10.70 -2.44 -12.40
CA ASP A 49 11.89 -2.76 -13.19
C ASP A 49 13.15 -3.03 -12.34
N GLY A 50 13.08 -2.83 -11.02
CA GLY A 50 14.21 -2.96 -10.11
C GLY A 50 15.30 -1.88 -10.25
N VAL A 51 15.06 -0.84 -11.05
CA VAL A 51 16.06 0.20 -11.37
C VAL A 51 15.52 1.61 -11.15
N SER A 52 14.27 1.88 -11.52
CA SER A 52 13.63 3.17 -11.32
C SER A 52 13.41 3.45 -9.84
N ASP A 53 13.75 4.65 -9.37
CA ASP A 53 13.40 5.08 -8.01
C ASP A 53 11.88 5.28 -7.88
N ASN A 54 11.26 4.48 -7.01
CA ASN A 54 9.83 4.49 -6.78
C ASN A 54 9.41 5.26 -5.52
N SER A 55 10.33 5.88 -4.77
CA SER A 55 10.01 6.57 -3.51
C SER A 55 8.91 7.62 -3.66
N ALA A 56 8.90 8.37 -4.76
CA ALA A 56 7.86 9.38 -5.02
C ALA A 56 6.46 8.77 -5.21
N ALA A 57 6.35 7.60 -5.86
CA ALA A 57 5.07 6.91 -6.05
C ALA A 57 4.55 6.37 -4.71
N PHE A 58 5.43 5.76 -3.91
CA PHE A 58 5.10 5.27 -2.57
C PHE A 58 4.67 6.39 -1.61
N LEU A 59 5.34 7.54 -1.65
CA LEU A 59 4.98 8.70 -0.82
C LEU A 59 3.61 9.29 -1.21
N LYS A 60 3.29 9.34 -2.50
CA LYS A 60 1.96 9.80 -2.95
C LYS A 60 0.87 8.83 -2.49
N ALA A 61 1.06 7.52 -2.70
CA ALA A 61 0.14 6.49 -2.20
C ALA A 61 -0.05 6.58 -0.68
N TRP A 62 1.04 6.79 0.07
CA TRP A 62 0.99 6.97 1.52
C TRP A 62 0.20 8.22 1.94
N LYS A 63 0.45 9.36 1.31
CA LYS A 63 -0.26 10.61 1.61
C LYS A 63 -1.76 10.47 1.36
N ASP A 64 -2.14 9.85 0.26
CA ASP A 64 -3.54 9.62 -0.08
C ASP A 64 -4.19 8.61 0.86
N ALA A 65 -3.48 7.52 1.19
CA ALA A 65 -3.93 6.57 2.20
C ALA A 65 -4.20 7.32 3.49
N CYS A 66 -3.16 7.93 4.07
CA CYS A 66 -3.16 8.59 5.37
C CYS A 66 -4.21 9.71 5.50
N SER A 67 -4.55 10.40 4.41
CA SER A 67 -5.56 11.46 4.41
C SER A 67 -7.00 11.00 4.16
N THR A 68 -7.20 9.74 3.76
CA THR A 68 -8.52 9.15 3.50
C THR A 68 -9.15 8.65 4.82
N ALA A 69 -10.40 9.05 5.09
CA ALA A 69 -11.18 8.52 6.20
C ALA A 69 -11.58 7.06 5.96
N GLY A 70 -11.58 6.26 7.03
CA GLY A 70 -11.87 4.83 6.98
C GLY A 70 -10.63 3.96 6.74
N GLU A 71 -10.86 2.73 6.25
CA GLU A 71 -9.79 1.78 5.99
C GLU A 71 -9.19 1.99 4.58
N THR A 72 -7.86 1.95 4.50
CA THR A 72 -7.14 2.03 3.22
C THR A 72 -6.16 0.89 3.07
N THR A 73 -5.89 0.52 1.82
CA THR A 73 -4.86 -0.44 1.43
C THR A 73 -3.95 0.18 0.39
N ILE A 74 -2.65 0.28 0.68
CA ILE A 74 -1.61 0.55 -0.30
C ILE A 74 -1.20 -0.80 -0.88
N TYR A 75 -1.44 -0.98 -2.18
CA TYR A 75 -1.16 -2.24 -2.87
C TYR A 75 0.10 -2.13 -3.74
N VAL A 76 1.05 -3.03 -3.50
CA VAL A 76 2.28 -3.18 -4.29
C VAL A 76 2.22 -4.50 -5.05
N PRO A 77 1.90 -4.49 -6.35
CA PRO A 77 1.78 -5.71 -7.14
C PRO A 77 3.13 -6.41 -7.35
N SER A 78 3.11 -7.61 -7.92
CA SER A 78 4.32 -8.39 -8.24
C SER A 78 5.34 -7.58 -9.08
N GLY A 79 6.63 -7.89 -8.91
CA GLY A 79 7.76 -7.25 -9.57
C GLY A 79 8.79 -6.70 -8.59
N GLN A 80 9.79 -5.95 -9.08
CA GLN A 80 10.88 -5.40 -8.26
C GLN A 80 10.82 -3.88 -8.21
N TYR A 81 10.83 -3.31 -7.00
CA TYR A 81 10.71 -1.88 -6.78
C TYR A 81 11.91 -1.38 -5.98
N LEU A 82 12.76 -0.60 -6.64
CA LEU A 82 13.78 0.16 -5.95
C LEU A 82 13.09 1.32 -5.21
N VAL A 83 13.30 1.38 -3.89
CA VAL A 83 12.77 2.44 -3.04
C VAL A 83 13.94 3.02 -2.27
N HIS A 84 14.19 4.32 -2.42
CA HIS A 84 15.16 5.04 -1.62
C HIS A 84 14.65 5.26 -0.18
N PRO A 85 15.51 5.72 0.73
CA PRO A 85 15.12 6.06 2.10
C PRO A 85 13.89 6.96 2.15
N THR A 86 12.83 6.45 2.77
CA THR A 86 11.51 7.08 2.73
C THR A 86 10.87 7.12 4.10
N LEU A 87 10.41 8.31 4.50
CA LEU A 87 9.65 8.55 5.72
C LEU A 87 8.15 8.62 5.42
N PHE A 88 7.42 7.62 5.91
CA PHE A 88 5.97 7.51 5.92
C PHE A 88 5.44 8.06 7.25
N SER A 89 5.12 9.34 7.27
CA SER A 89 4.73 10.06 8.49
C SER A 89 3.22 10.14 8.66
N GLY A 90 2.76 10.02 9.90
CA GLY A 90 1.43 10.43 10.36
C GLY A 90 1.47 11.74 11.17
N PRO A 91 0.41 12.05 11.95
CA PRO A 91 -0.78 11.24 12.20
C PRO A 91 -1.67 11.12 10.96
N CYS A 92 -2.37 9.99 10.85
CA CYS A 92 -3.30 9.72 9.75
C CYS A 92 -4.76 9.90 10.18
N VAL A 93 -5.58 10.33 9.24
CA VAL A 93 -7.04 10.40 9.33
C VAL A 93 -7.65 9.00 9.18
N SER A 94 -7.01 8.13 8.41
CA SER A 94 -7.44 6.73 8.27
C SER A 94 -7.54 6.03 9.61
N THR A 95 -8.57 5.20 9.75
CA THR A 95 -8.75 4.35 10.93
C THR A 95 -7.85 3.13 10.88
N LYS A 96 -7.47 2.68 9.67
CA LYS A 96 -6.54 1.58 9.42
C LYS A 96 -5.85 1.75 8.07
N ILE A 97 -4.54 1.51 8.03
CA ILE A 97 -3.75 1.48 6.79
C ILE A 97 -3.12 0.11 6.65
N THR A 98 -3.44 -0.59 5.56
CA THR A 98 -2.80 -1.85 5.20
C THR A 98 -1.79 -1.59 4.09
N VAL A 99 -0.52 -1.94 4.29
CA VAL A 99 0.46 -2.00 3.20
C VAL A 99 0.53 -3.45 2.77
N GLN A 100 -0.05 -3.78 1.62
CA GLN A 100 -0.04 -5.12 1.04
C GLN A 100 1.03 -5.18 -0.04
N VAL A 101 2.06 -6.00 0.17
CA VAL A 101 3.18 -6.15 -0.75
C VAL A 101 3.20 -7.55 -1.33
N ASP A 102 2.91 -7.68 -2.62
CA ASP A 102 3.06 -8.93 -3.38
C ASP A 102 4.37 -8.95 -4.19
N GLY A 103 5.00 -7.78 -4.37
CA GLY A 103 6.29 -7.63 -5.01
C GLY A 103 7.50 -7.75 -4.07
N LYS A 104 8.66 -7.38 -4.62
CA LYS A 104 9.93 -7.29 -3.92
C LYS A 104 10.36 -5.84 -3.80
N LEU A 105 10.61 -5.39 -2.58
CA LEU A 105 11.20 -4.08 -2.31
C LEU A 105 12.71 -4.26 -2.17
N ILE A 106 13.47 -3.39 -2.84
CA ILE A 106 14.93 -3.37 -2.75
C ILE A 106 15.40 -1.96 -2.38
N PRO A 107 16.39 -1.82 -1.50
CA PRO A 107 17.03 -0.55 -1.21
C PRO A 107 18.04 -0.21 -2.30
N ARG A 108 18.41 1.06 -2.37
CA ARG A 108 19.68 1.46 -2.99
C ARG A 108 20.83 0.92 -2.16
N THR A 109 21.89 0.49 -2.83
CA THR A 109 23.07 -0.14 -2.20
C THR A 109 24.25 0.81 -2.00
N ASP A 110 24.22 2.01 -2.60
CA ASP A 110 25.20 3.04 -2.25
C ASP A 110 24.84 3.68 -0.89
N SER A 111 25.87 4.02 -0.11
CA SER A 111 25.70 4.67 1.20
C SER A 111 25.41 6.16 1.09
N GLU A 112 25.74 6.79 -0.03
CA GLU A 112 25.54 8.23 -0.26
C GLU A 112 24.05 8.59 -0.37
N GLY A 113 23.22 7.69 -0.91
CA GLY A 113 21.79 7.90 -1.07
C GLY A 113 20.98 7.93 0.23
N TYR A 114 21.58 7.63 1.38
CA TYR A 114 20.92 7.68 2.69
C TYR A 114 21.03 9.02 3.39
N GLY A 115 21.94 9.90 2.96
CA GLY A 115 22.18 11.19 3.63
C GLY A 115 22.42 11.01 5.13
N SER A 116 21.63 11.69 5.96
CA SER A 116 21.66 11.55 7.43
C SER A 116 20.70 10.50 7.98
N SER A 117 19.85 9.90 7.13
CA SER A 117 18.89 8.87 7.57
C SER A 117 19.61 7.55 7.80
N ARG A 118 19.30 6.90 8.92
CA ARG A 118 19.68 5.50 9.14
C ARG A 118 18.60 4.52 8.75
N TYR A 119 17.44 4.97 8.31
CA TYR A 119 16.28 4.12 8.04
C TYR A 119 16.01 4.00 6.55
N TRP A 120 15.70 2.78 6.09
CA TRP A 120 15.26 2.56 4.71
C TRP A 120 13.78 2.90 4.52
N LEU A 121 12.90 2.22 5.26
CA LEU A 121 11.45 2.44 5.23
C LEU A 121 11.00 2.80 6.64
N GLN A 122 10.87 4.09 6.91
CA GLN A 122 10.54 4.60 8.24
C GLN A 122 9.05 4.93 8.32
N PHE A 123 8.34 4.32 9.26
CA PHE A 123 6.96 4.68 9.60
C PHE A 123 6.96 5.41 10.94
N GLU A 124 6.47 6.65 10.98
CA GLU A 124 6.51 7.48 12.19
C GLU A 124 5.12 8.03 12.52
N LYS A 125 4.73 8.00 13.81
CA LYS A 125 3.46 8.54 14.33
C LYS A 125 2.21 7.96 13.64
N VAL A 126 2.28 6.69 13.22
CA VAL A 126 1.16 5.99 12.57
C VAL A 126 0.44 5.12 13.59
N LYS A 127 -0.89 5.17 13.61
CA LYS A 127 -1.76 4.28 14.41
C LYS A 127 -2.54 3.36 13.47
N GLY A 128 -2.80 2.13 13.90
CA GLY A 128 -3.65 1.19 13.13
C GLY A 128 -3.06 0.76 11.79
N MET A 129 -1.74 0.65 11.68
CA MET A 129 -1.08 0.17 10.46
C MET A 129 -0.83 -1.34 10.51
N THR A 130 -1.01 -2.01 9.38
CA THR A 130 -0.59 -3.39 9.16
C THR A 130 0.29 -3.46 7.91
N PHE A 131 1.37 -4.22 7.96
CA PHE A 131 2.23 -4.50 6.82
C PHE A 131 2.13 -5.99 6.51
N ASN A 132 1.67 -6.34 5.31
CA ASN A 132 1.39 -7.69 4.89
C ASN A 132 2.25 -8.08 3.69
N GLY A 133 2.72 -9.33 3.70
CA GLY A 133 3.49 -9.91 2.61
C GLY A 133 4.87 -9.27 2.46
N GLY A 134 5.34 -9.30 1.22
CA GLY A 134 6.54 -8.62 0.75
C GLY A 134 7.81 -9.45 0.87
N ASN A 135 8.65 -9.33 -0.16
CA ASN A 135 10.06 -9.68 -0.07
C ASN A 135 10.87 -8.39 0.12
N LEU A 136 11.21 -8.09 1.38
CA LEU A 136 12.08 -6.97 1.76
C LEU A 136 13.54 -7.44 1.67
N ASP A 137 14.20 -7.21 0.53
CA ASP A 137 15.60 -7.60 0.34
C ASP A 137 16.51 -6.44 0.73
N GLY A 138 16.84 -6.35 2.03
CA GLY A 138 17.66 -5.28 2.60
C GLY A 138 19.16 -5.30 2.21
N LYS A 139 19.60 -6.19 1.30
CA LYS A 139 20.99 -6.27 0.80
C LYS A 139 22.09 -6.36 1.88
N GLY A 140 21.79 -6.96 3.03
CA GLY A 140 22.68 -7.00 4.21
C GLY A 140 23.84 -8.01 4.16
N SER A 141 23.96 -8.84 3.13
CA SER A 141 24.92 -9.96 3.10
C SER A 141 26.38 -9.52 3.27
N ALA A 142 26.79 -8.46 2.57
CA ALA A 142 28.15 -7.93 2.68
C ALA A 142 28.48 -7.43 4.10
N LEU A 143 27.50 -6.80 4.76
CA LEU A 143 27.65 -6.33 6.13
C LEU A 143 27.83 -7.50 7.11
N TRP A 144 27.03 -8.56 6.96
CA TRP A 144 27.15 -9.75 7.81
C TRP A 144 28.49 -10.47 7.61
N SER A 145 28.95 -10.60 6.36
CA SER A 145 30.29 -11.14 6.07
C SER A 145 31.40 -10.32 6.73
N CYS A 146 31.31 -8.98 6.68
CA CYS A 146 32.26 -8.12 7.37
C CYS A 146 32.25 -8.36 8.89
N LYS A 147 31.06 -8.36 9.51
CA LYS A 147 30.91 -8.53 10.96
C LYS A 147 31.42 -9.89 11.44
N ALA A 148 31.21 -10.95 10.64
CA ALA A 148 31.75 -12.28 10.90
C ALA A 148 33.28 -12.31 10.88
N GLY A 149 33.91 -11.50 10.02
CA GLY A 149 35.38 -11.39 9.90
C GLY A 149 36.07 -10.57 10.99
N LYS A 150 35.36 -10.07 12.01
CA LYS A 150 35.87 -9.18 13.08
C LYS A 150 36.57 -7.90 12.56
N GLY A 151 36.22 -7.45 11.35
CA GLY A 151 36.74 -6.22 10.76
C GLY A 151 36.06 -4.95 11.29
N LYS A 152 36.59 -3.79 10.91
CA LYS A 152 35.88 -2.50 11.07
C LYS A 152 34.79 -2.42 10.00
N CYS A 153 33.54 -2.60 10.40
CA CYS A 153 32.40 -2.64 9.49
C CYS A 153 31.56 -1.36 9.57
N PRO A 154 30.90 -0.95 8.47
CA PRO A 154 29.94 0.15 8.53
C PRO A 154 28.75 -0.22 9.41
N ASP A 155 28.03 0.78 9.89
CA ASP A 155 26.73 0.57 10.52
C ASP A 155 25.73 0.06 9.47
N GLY A 156 24.83 -0.82 9.91
CA GLY A 156 23.72 -1.27 9.09
C GLY A 156 22.59 -0.26 9.07
N THR A 157 21.93 -0.15 7.92
CA THR A 157 20.63 0.51 7.81
C THR A 157 19.60 -0.18 8.72
N ARG A 158 18.76 0.63 9.34
CA ARG A 158 17.70 0.24 10.28
C ARG A 158 16.33 0.23 9.61
#